data_AF-A0A1B9CL19-F1
#
_entry.id   AF-A0A1B9CL19-F1
#
_cell.length_a   1.000
_cell.length_b   1.000
_cell.length_c   1.000
_cell.angle_alpha   90.00
_cell.angle_beta   90.00
_cell.angle_gamma   90.00
#
_symmetry.space_group_name_H-M   'P 1'
#
loop_
_entity.id
_entity.type
_entity.pdbx_description
1 polymer ?
#
loop_
_entity_poly.entity_id
_entity_poly.type
_entity_poly.pdbx_seq_one_letter_code
_entity_poly.pdbx_strand_id
1 'polypeptide(L)'
;MKLPLLGPVSVTGFQNAWFFLFLLAVLLILGIYVVLQFARRRRVLRFANMEVLERVAPAHPSRWRHVPTILLATSLVLLTTAMAGPTSDVRIPLNRAVVMLVIDVSQSMRATDVPPNRLKAAEEAATQFAGQLTPGINLGLVGFAGTPYLLVPPTPQHQATIDALKKLDFADSTATGEAIFTALHAVSATAITGGDTPPPARIVLESDRPENVPLDPNAPQRAFTAARAAKAE
;
A
#
# COMPACT_ATOMS: atom_id res chain seq x y z
N MET A 1 16.96 -8.77 -13.22
CA MET A 1 18.00 -9.83 -13.35
C MET A 1 18.66 -9.98 -11.98
N LYS A 2 18.81 -11.19 -11.42
CA LYS A 2 19.46 -11.36 -10.10
C LYS A 2 20.97 -11.50 -10.32
N LEU A 3 21.75 -10.52 -9.87
CA LEU A 3 23.22 -10.58 -9.90
C LEU A 3 23.73 -11.09 -8.55
N PRO A 4 24.71 -12.01 -8.50
CA PRO A 4 25.34 -12.40 -7.25
C PRO A 4 26.00 -11.16 -6.62
N LEU A 5 25.84 -10.98 -5.30
CA LEU A 5 26.14 -9.79 -4.47
C LEU A 5 25.19 -8.59 -4.53
N LEU A 6 24.51 -8.28 -5.64
CA LEU A 6 23.75 -7.03 -5.79
C LEU A 6 22.22 -7.16 -5.71
N GLY A 7 21.72 -8.38 -5.50
CA GLY A 7 20.27 -8.63 -5.37
C GLY A 7 19.50 -8.53 -6.71
N PRO A 8 18.17 -8.40 -6.67
CA PRO A 8 17.36 -8.21 -7.87
C PRO A 8 17.60 -6.81 -8.43
N VAL A 9 18.33 -6.72 -9.54
CA VAL A 9 18.56 -5.47 -10.25
C VAL A 9 17.46 -5.33 -11.30
N SER A 10 16.57 -4.36 -11.13
CA SER A 10 15.58 -3.98 -12.14
C SER A 10 16.11 -2.79 -12.95
N VAL A 11 15.90 -2.84 -14.26
CA VAL A 11 16.15 -1.70 -15.17
C VAL A 11 14.99 -0.69 -15.10
N THR A 12 13.91 -1.08 -14.42
CA THR A 12 12.66 -0.35 -14.20
C THR A 12 12.46 -0.21 -12.68
N GLY A 13 12.57 1.00 -12.15
CA GLY A 13 12.60 1.26 -10.70
C GLY A 13 13.58 2.39 -10.34
N PHE A 14 13.57 3.48 -11.11
CA PHE A 14 14.36 4.67 -10.82
C PHE A 14 13.38 5.82 -10.63
N GLN A 15 13.47 6.53 -9.51
CA GLN A 15 12.60 7.70 -9.26
C GLN A 15 12.79 8.76 -10.34
N ASN A 16 14.01 8.93 -10.84
CA ASN A 16 14.35 9.99 -11.77
C ASN A 16 15.20 9.43 -12.93
N ALA A 17 14.55 8.71 -13.86
CA ALA A 17 15.21 8.10 -15.02
C ALA A 17 15.96 9.11 -15.93
N TRP A 18 15.61 10.39 -15.88
CA TRP A 18 16.26 11.47 -16.64
C TRP A 18 17.73 11.68 -16.27
N PHE A 19 18.19 11.25 -15.08
CA PHE A 19 19.59 11.32 -14.70
C PHE A 19 20.51 10.45 -15.56
N PHE A 20 19.99 9.46 -16.31
CA PHE A 20 20.82 8.71 -17.27
C PHE A 20 21.38 9.59 -18.41
N LEU A 21 20.83 10.79 -18.63
CA LEU A 21 21.42 11.77 -19.54
C LEU A 21 22.83 12.22 -19.08
N PHE A 22 23.13 12.19 -17.78
CA PHE A 22 24.48 12.48 -17.28
C PHE A 22 25.51 11.44 -17.76
N LEU A 23 25.09 10.21 -18.03
CA LEU A 23 25.97 9.17 -18.59
C LEU A 23 26.48 9.57 -19.99
N LEU A 24 25.66 10.30 -20.76
CA LEU A 24 26.08 10.86 -22.06
C LEU A 24 27.18 11.93 -21.90
N ALA A 25 27.13 12.73 -20.82
CA ALA A 25 28.20 13.67 -20.49
C ALA A 25 29.50 12.94 -20.08
N VAL A 26 29.40 11.82 -19.35
CA VAL A 26 30.55 10.96 -19.02
C VAL A 26 31.21 10.39 -20.29
N LEU A 27 30.39 9.90 -21.22
CA LEU A 27 30.87 9.41 -22.52
C LEU A 27 31.53 10.52 -23.35
N LEU A 28 31.00 11.74 -23.32
CA LEU A 28 31.60 12.90 -23.98
C LEU A 28 33.00 13.21 -23.40
N ILE A 29 33.15 13.21 -22.08
CA ILE A 29 34.44 13.46 -21.41
C ILE A 29 35.47 12.38 -21.77
N LEU A 30 35.06 11.11 -21.78
CA LEU A 30 35.90 10.00 -22.23
C LEU A 30 36.28 10.13 -23.71
N GLY A 31 35.34 10.52 -24.58
CA GLY A 31 35.57 10.76 -25.99
C GLY A 31 36.59 11.88 -26.23
N ILE A 32 36.44 13.02 -25.54
CA ILE A 32 37.38 14.13 -25.59
C ILE A 32 38.77 13.69 -25.13
N TYR A 33 38.85 12.94 -24.04
CA TYR A 33 40.12 12.39 -23.56
C TYR A 33 40.80 11.51 -24.60
N VAL A 34 40.06 10.59 -25.24
CA VAL A 34 40.58 9.70 -26.29
C VAL A 34 41.06 10.50 -27.49
N VAL A 35 40.27 11.46 -27.98
CA VAL A 35 40.64 12.35 -29.10
C VAL A 35 41.91 13.13 -28.79
N LEU A 36 42.03 13.69 -27.57
CA LEU A 36 43.23 14.41 -27.13
C LEU A 36 44.46 13.50 -27.06
N GLN A 37 44.32 12.23 -26.68
CA GLN A 37 45.42 11.26 -26.69
C GLN A 37 45.84 10.89 -28.11
N PHE A 38 44.90 10.66 -29.01
CA PHE A 38 45.19 10.41 -30.43
C PHE A 38 45.83 11.63 -31.10
N ALA A 39 45.33 12.83 -30.82
CA ALA A 39 45.90 14.09 -31.32
C ALA A 39 47.29 14.37 -30.74
N ARG A 40 47.54 14.03 -29.46
CA ARG A 40 48.88 14.11 -28.85
C ARG A 40 49.85 13.13 -29.51
N ARG A 41 49.43 11.89 -29.77
CA ARG A 41 50.24 10.90 -30.49
C ARG A 41 50.58 11.38 -31.89
N ARG A 42 49.61 11.94 -32.63
CA ARG A 42 49.84 12.54 -33.96
C ARG A 42 50.78 13.74 -33.90
N ARG A 43 50.66 14.64 -32.91
CA ARG A 43 51.55 15.79 -32.75
C ARG A 43 52.98 15.40 -32.40
N VAL A 44 53.16 14.43 -31.50
CA VAL A 44 54.48 13.89 -31.14
C VAL A 44 55.16 13.27 -32.37
N LEU A 45 54.41 12.59 -33.23
CA LEU A 45 54.93 12.05 -34.50
C LEU A 45 55.21 13.12 -35.56
N ARG A 46 54.56 14.28 -35.52
CA ARG A 46 54.73 15.37 -36.50
C ARG A 46 55.90 16.31 -36.19
N PHE A 47 56.39 16.32 -34.94
CA PHE A 47 57.49 17.17 -34.46
C PHE A 47 58.79 16.39 -34.18
N ALA A 48 58.91 15.16 -34.66
CA ALA A 48 60.09 14.34 -34.39
C ALA A 48 61.28 14.71 -35.29
N ASN A 49 62.15 15.62 -34.80
CA ASN A 49 63.59 15.38 -34.89
C ASN A 49 63.85 14.14 -34.02
N MET A 50 64.00 12.97 -34.66
CA MET A 50 64.04 11.65 -34.01
C MET A 50 65.15 11.52 -32.94
N GLU A 51 66.22 12.33 -33.02
CA GLU A 51 67.35 12.31 -32.07
C GLU A 51 67.05 12.90 -30.68
N VAL A 52 66.15 13.90 -30.57
CA VAL A 52 65.84 14.52 -29.26
C VAL A 52 64.71 13.76 -28.55
N LEU A 53 63.86 13.08 -29.32
CA LEU A 53 62.73 12.33 -28.79
C LEU A 53 63.17 11.09 -28.00
N GLU A 54 64.25 10.41 -28.40
CA GLU A 54 64.83 9.27 -27.65
C GLU A 54 65.49 9.68 -26.32
N ARG A 55 66.01 10.92 -26.21
CA ARG A 55 66.67 11.40 -24.98
C ARG A 55 65.71 11.96 -23.92
N VAL A 56 64.50 12.36 -24.31
CA VAL A 56 63.57 13.09 -23.42
C VAL A 56 62.24 12.33 -23.22
N ALA A 57 61.87 11.41 -24.11
CA ALA A 57 60.64 10.64 -23.95
C ALA A 57 60.91 9.32 -23.18
N PRO A 58 60.23 9.04 -22.06
CA PRO A 58 60.32 7.74 -21.42
C PRO A 58 59.80 6.65 -22.37
N ALA A 59 60.59 5.58 -22.53
CA ALA A 59 60.40 4.51 -23.52
C ALA A 59 59.05 3.77 -23.45
N HIS A 60 58.33 3.86 -22.33
CA HIS A 60 57.00 3.29 -22.19
C HIS A 60 56.06 4.26 -21.46
N PRO A 61 54.97 4.75 -22.12
CA PRO A 61 53.92 5.43 -21.38
C PRO A 61 53.36 4.46 -20.35
N SER A 62 53.54 4.78 -19.07
CA SER A 62 53.09 3.94 -17.97
C SER A 62 51.59 3.67 -18.09
N ARG A 63 51.18 2.40 -18.08
CA ARG A 63 49.77 1.96 -18.10
C ARG A 63 48.95 2.58 -16.97
N TRP A 64 49.63 2.99 -15.89
CA TRP A 64 49.08 3.68 -14.74
C TRP A 64 48.56 5.09 -15.05
N ARG A 65 48.93 5.67 -16.20
CA ARG A 65 48.43 6.99 -16.65
C ARG A 65 46.92 7.02 -16.88
N HIS A 66 46.29 5.88 -17.12
CA HIS A 66 44.85 5.77 -17.32
C HIS A 66 44.07 5.50 -16.02
N VAL A 67 44.76 5.15 -14.93
CA VAL A 67 44.12 4.81 -13.65
C VAL A 67 43.26 5.97 -13.11
N PRO A 68 43.73 7.23 -13.07
CA PRO A 68 42.89 8.33 -12.63
C PRO A 68 41.64 8.55 -13.50
N THR A 69 41.78 8.35 -14.82
CA THR A 69 40.67 8.51 -15.77
C THR A 69 39.63 7.40 -15.61
N ILE A 70 40.07 6.15 -15.44
CA ILE A 70 39.19 5.00 -15.20
C ILE A 70 38.48 5.15 -13.86
N LEU A 71 39.20 5.59 -12.82
CA LEU A 71 38.61 5.82 -11.50
C LEU A 71 37.57 6.94 -11.52
N LEU A 72 37.86 8.05 -12.22
CA LEU A 72 36.91 9.15 -12.42
C LEU A 72 35.67 8.71 -13.21
N ALA A 73 35.85 7.95 -14.29
CA ALA A 73 34.73 7.42 -15.07
C ALA A 73 33.86 6.49 -14.23
N THR A 74 34.49 5.61 -13.45
CA THR A 74 33.80 4.68 -12.55
C THR A 74 33.02 5.43 -11.46
N SER A 75 33.63 6.45 -10.84
CA SER A 75 32.96 7.25 -9.82
C SER A 75 31.78 8.03 -10.38
N LEU A 76 31.90 8.60 -11.59
CA LEU A 76 30.81 9.30 -12.27
C LEU A 76 29.64 8.36 -12.62
N VAL A 77 29.91 7.13 -13.06
CA VAL A 77 28.88 6.12 -13.32
C VAL A 77 28.15 5.75 -12.03
N LEU A 78 28.89 5.50 -10.94
CA LEU A 78 28.31 5.19 -9.64
C LEU A 78 27.48 6.36 -9.08
N LEU A 79 27.99 7.59 -9.19
CA LEU A 79 27.28 8.80 -8.76
C LEU A 79 25.99 9.00 -9.54
N THR A 80 26.02 8.83 -10.87
CA THR A 80 24.83 8.95 -11.73
C THR A 80 23.79 7.89 -11.36
N THR A 81 24.23 6.66 -11.09
CA THR A 81 23.36 5.56 -10.67
C THR A 81 22.75 5.84 -9.29
N ALA A 82 23.52 6.39 -8.35
CA ALA A 82 23.02 6.78 -7.04
C ALA A 82 22.01 7.93 -7.14
N MET A 83 22.27 8.94 -7.98
CA MET A 83 21.36 10.07 -8.22
C MET A 83 20.05 9.65 -8.92
N ALA A 84 20.10 8.62 -9.77
CA ALA A 84 18.89 8.06 -10.39
C ALA A 84 17.93 7.46 -9.34
N GLY A 85 18.41 7.18 -8.12
CA GLY A 85 17.61 6.72 -7.00
C GLY A 85 17.02 5.34 -7.28
N PRO A 86 17.84 4.25 -7.23
CA PRO A 86 17.33 2.91 -7.42
C PRO A 86 16.34 2.61 -6.30
N THR A 87 15.08 2.43 -6.66
CA THR A 87 14.02 2.07 -5.74
C THR A 87 13.67 0.61 -5.87
N SER A 88 13.61 -0.07 -4.73
CA SER A 88 12.98 -1.37 -4.63
C SER A 88 11.51 -1.18 -4.30
N ASP A 89 10.64 -1.35 -5.31
CA ASP A 89 9.20 -1.40 -5.07
C ASP A 89 8.87 -2.70 -4.34
N VAL A 90 8.80 -2.64 -3.02
CA VAL A 90 8.29 -3.75 -2.21
C VAL A 90 6.78 -3.62 -2.18
N ARG A 91 6.10 -4.46 -2.97
CA ARG A 91 4.64 -4.59 -2.91
C ARG A 91 4.28 -5.33 -1.64
N ILE A 92 3.97 -4.59 -0.58
CA ILE A 92 3.44 -5.15 0.66
C ILE A 92 1.96 -5.45 0.41
N PRO A 93 1.50 -6.71 0.54
CA PRO A 93 0.08 -7.01 0.48
C PRO A 93 -0.60 -6.37 1.69
N LEU A 94 -1.24 -5.22 1.49
CA LEU A 94 -2.14 -4.66 2.49
C LEU A 94 -3.41 -5.51 2.47
N ASN A 95 -3.70 -6.19 3.58
CA ASN A 95 -4.99 -6.81 3.78
C ASN A 95 -6.00 -5.69 4.07
N ARG A 96 -6.77 -5.29 3.05
CA ARG A 96 -7.73 -4.18 3.14
C ARG A 96 -9.15 -4.65 3.38
N ALA A 97 -9.35 -5.93 3.65
CA ALA A 97 -10.68 -6.46 3.87
C ALA A 97 -11.31 -5.77 5.09
N VAL A 98 -12.55 -5.30 4.93
CA VAL A 98 -13.32 -4.66 5.99
C VAL A 98 -14.52 -5.54 6.32
N VAL A 99 -14.69 -5.86 7.60
CA VAL A 99 -15.89 -6.52 8.12
C VAL A 99 -16.57 -5.57 9.11
N MET A 100 -17.83 -5.26 8.86
CA MET A 100 -18.68 -4.49 9.77
C MET A 100 -19.66 -5.42 10.45
N LEU A 101 -19.58 -5.52 11.78
CA LEU A 101 -20.61 -6.14 12.61
C LEU A 101 -21.68 -5.11 12.92
N VAL A 102 -22.94 -5.42 12.62
CA VAL A 102 -24.09 -4.55 12.85
C VAL A 102 -25.06 -5.32 13.73
N ILE A 103 -25.13 -4.96 15.01
CA ILE A 103 -25.86 -5.72 16.04
C ILE A 103 -27.08 -4.93 16.52
N ASP A 104 -28.24 -5.58 16.48
CA ASP A 104 -29.49 -5.08 17.03
C ASP A 104 -29.41 -5.10 18.57
N VAL A 105 -29.69 -3.97 19.22
CA VAL A 105 -29.78 -3.85 20.68
C VAL A 105 -31.18 -3.47 21.16
N SER A 106 -32.18 -3.67 20.32
CA SER A 106 -33.58 -3.37 20.66
C SER A 106 -34.13 -4.27 21.76
N GLN A 107 -35.24 -3.85 22.38
CA GLN A 107 -35.89 -4.61 23.46
C GLN A 107 -36.22 -6.06 23.13
N SER A 108 -36.41 -6.45 21.85
CA SER A 108 -36.68 -7.85 21.49
C SER A 108 -35.47 -8.76 21.72
N MET A 109 -34.26 -8.19 21.71
CA MET A 109 -33.01 -8.90 22.01
C MET A 109 -32.85 -9.26 23.49
N ARG A 110 -33.76 -8.80 24.36
CA ARG A 110 -33.86 -9.25 25.76
C ARG A 110 -34.52 -10.61 25.90
N ALA A 111 -35.11 -11.15 24.83
CA ALA A 111 -35.72 -12.48 24.85
C ALA A 111 -34.69 -13.53 25.30
N THR A 112 -35.15 -14.49 26.11
CA THR A 112 -34.34 -15.56 26.73
C THR A 112 -34.59 -16.92 26.08
N ASP A 113 -35.11 -16.93 24.87
CA ASP A 113 -35.25 -18.14 24.05
C ASP A 113 -33.89 -18.72 23.63
N VAL A 114 -32.87 -17.86 23.56
CA VAL A 114 -31.46 -18.24 23.54
C VAL A 114 -30.83 -17.85 24.89
N PRO A 115 -30.31 -18.80 25.69
CA PRO A 115 -29.66 -18.49 26.96
C PRO A 115 -28.37 -17.67 26.75
N PRO A 116 -28.06 -16.68 27.62
CA PRO A 116 -28.91 -16.13 28.68
C PRO A 116 -29.96 -15.13 28.15
N ASN A 117 -29.66 -14.43 27.06
CA ASN A 117 -30.61 -13.71 26.21
C ASN A 117 -30.02 -13.56 24.80
N ARG A 118 -30.84 -13.20 23.80
CA ARG A 118 -30.41 -13.05 22.41
C ARG A 118 -29.23 -12.07 22.25
N LEU A 119 -29.23 -10.93 22.94
CA LEU A 119 -28.13 -9.97 22.88
C LEU A 119 -26.81 -10.56 23.40
N LYS A 120 -26.84 -11.27 24.53
CA LYS A 120 -25.65 -11.89 25.11
C LYS A 120 -25.15 -13.05 24.26
N ALA A 121 -26.04 -13.81 23.64
CA ALA A 121 -25.67 -14.82 22.67
C ALA A 121 -24.99 -14.19 21.42
N ALA A 122 -25.54 -13.08 20.91
CA ALA A 122 -24.94 -12.31 19.82
C ALA A 122 -23.56 -11.74 20.20
N GLU A 123 -23.42 -11.17 21.41
CA GLU A 123 -22.13 -10.70 21.94
C GLU A 123 -21.08 -11.81 22.00
N GLU A 124 -21.47 -13.01 22.46
CA GLU A 124 -20.58 -14.17 22.55
C GLU A 124 -20.16 -14.67 21.16
N ALA A 125 -21.12 -14.81 20.24
CA ALA A 125 -20.87 -15.20 18.85
C ALA A 125 -19.98 -14.18 18.13
N ALA A 126 -20.26 -12.88 18.29
CA ALA A 126 -19.48 -11.80 17.71
C ALA A 126 -18.06 -11.73 18.31
N THR A 127 -17.92 -12.02 19.61
CA THR A 127 -16.60 -12.10 20.27
C THR A 127 -15.79 -13.29 19.75
N GLN A 128 -16.42 -14.45 19.60
CA GLN A 128 -15.79 -15.63 19.01
C GLN A 128 -15.39 -15.37 17.56
N PHE A 129 -16.26 -14.76 16.77
CA PHE A 129 -15.99 -14.36 15.39
C PHE A 129 -14.79 -13.40 15.31
N ALA A 130 -14.76 -12.36 16.15
CA ALA A 130 -13.65 -11.41 16.22
C ALA A 130 -12.32 -12.10 16.59
N GLY A 131 -12.35 -13.09 17.50
CA GLY A 131 -11.16 -13.86 17.89
C GLY A 131 -10.66 -14.86 16.84
N GLN A 132 -11.53 -15.34 15.94
CA GLN A 132 -11.17 -16.27 14.86
C GLN A 132 -10.80 -15.55 13.56
N LEU A 133 -11.04 -14.24 13.47
CA LEU A 133 -10.81 -13.46 12.27
C LEU A 133 -9.30 -13.37 11.96
N THR A 134 -8.94 -13.44 10.67
CA THR A 134 -7.54 -13.38 10.27
C THR A 134 -6.90 -12.05 10.69
N PRO A 135 -5.70 -12.07 11.30
CA PRO A 135 -4.97 -10.87 11.63
C PRO A 135 -4.80 -9.94 10.41
N GLY A 136 -5.05 -8.64 10.61
CA GLY A 136 -4.94 -7.64 9.56
C GLY A 136 -6.22 -7.37 8.77
N ILE A 137 -7.31 -8.10 8.99
CA ILE A 137 -8.65 -7.70 8.51
C ILE A 137 -9.16 -6.58 9.41
N ASN A 138 -9.70 -5.50 8.84
CA ASN A 138 -10.29 -4.41 9.60
C ASN A 138 -11.69 -4.83 10.07
N LEU A 139 -11.91 -4.81 11.38
CA LEU A 139 -13.19 -5.13 12.00
C LEU A 139 -13.78 -3.86 12.63
N GLY A 140 -15.03 -3.56 12.30
CA GLY A 140 -15.79 -2.46 12.91
C GLY A 140 -17.10 -2.96 13.54
N LEU A 141 -17.68 -2.12 14.39
CA LEU A 141 -18.90 -2.42 15.14
C LEU A 141 -19.87 -1.25 15.10
N VAL A 142 -21.10 -1.53 14.71
CA VAL A 142 -22.26 -0.64 14.77
C VAL A 142 -23.31 -1.29 15.68
N GLY A 143 -23.71 -0.56 16.72
CA GLY A 143 -24.89 -0.91 17.50
C GLY A 143 -26.10 -0.16 16.95
N PHE A 144 -27.27 -0.78 16.90
CA PHE A 144 -28.47 -0.07 16.49
C PHE A 144 -29.71 -0.47 17.30
N ALA A 145 -30.48 0.54 17.66
CA ALA A 145 -31.86 0.44 18.12
C ALA A 145 -32.62 1.55 17.40
N GLY A 146 -33.28 2.49 18.08
CA GLY A 146 -33.96 3.63 17.43
C GLY A 146 -33.07 4.52 16.58
N THR A 147 -31.78 4.61 16.90
CA THR A 147 -30.78 5.33 16.10
C THR A 147 -29.50 4.48 16.06
N PRO A 148 -28.87 4.30 14.89
CA PRO A 148 -27.61 3.59 14.80
C PRO A 148 -26.45 4.44 15.31
N TYR A 149 -25.47 3.79 15.93
CA TYR A 149 -24.25 4.44 16.38
C TYR A 149 -23.02 3.58 16.07
N LEU A 150 -21.99 4.22 15.52
CA LEU A 150 -20.70 3.59 15.28
C LEU A 150 -19.93 3.50 16.60
N LEU A 151 -19.76 2.28 17.11
CA LEU A 151 -19.02 2.04 18.35
C LEU A 151 -17.53 1.98 18.11
N VAL A 152 -17.14 1.26 17.07
CA VAL A 152 -15.73 1.05 16.72
C VAL A 152 -15.59 1.24 15.22
N PRO A 153 -14.80 2.22 14.75
CA PRO A 153 -14.48 2.34 13.33
C PRO A 153 -13.70 1.10 12.86
N PRO A 154 -13.67 0.76 11.56
CA PRO A 154 -12.92 -0.39 11.08
C PRO A 154 -11.44 -0.33 11.47
N THR A 155 -11.00 -1.22 12.38
CA THR A 155 -9.59 -1.28 12.80
C THR A 155 -9.05 -2.71 12.73
N PRO A 156 -7.74 -2.91 12.50
CA PRO A 156 -7.13 -4.23 12.61
C PRO A 156 -6.98 -4.68 14.06
N GLN A 157 -7.19 -3.80 15.05
CA GLN A 157 -7.17 -4.13 16.48
C GLN A 157 -8.52 -4.70 16.93
N HIS A 158 -8.71 -6.00 16.74
CA HIS A 158 -9.97 -6.68 17.09
C HIS A 158 -10.33 -6.59 18.57
N GLN A 159 -9.36 -6.37 19.46
CA GLN A 159 -9.60 -6.20 20.89
C GLN A 159 -10.52 -5.01 21.20
N ALA A 160 -10.40 -3.91 20.45
CA ALA A 160 -11.26 -2.74 20.64
C ALA A 160 -12.74 -3.08 20.36
N THR A 161 -12.98 -3.89 19.33
CA THR A 161 -14.32 -4.40 19.00
C THR A 161 -14.85 -5.34 20.08
N ILE A 162 -14.02 -6.26 20.58
CA ILE A 162 -14.40 -7.18 21.67
C ILE A 162 -14.78 -6.41 22.95
N ASP A 163 -14.02 -5.38 23.29
CA ASP A 163 -14.29 -4.56 24.48
C ASP A 163 -15.54 -3.69 24.31
N ALA A 164 -15.85 -3.27 23.08
CA ALA A 164 -17.07 -2.54 22.76
C ALA A 164 -18.31 -3.43 22.76
N LEU A 165 -18.21 -4.68 22.29
CA LEU A 165 -19.30 -5.67 22.33
C LEU A 165 -19.82 -5.87 23.75
N LYS A 166 -18.92 -5.95 24.73
CA LYS A 166 -19.27 -6.14 26.15
C LYS A 166 -20.00 -4.94 26.78
N LYS A 167 -19.97 -3.78 26.12
CA LYS A 167 -20.59 -2.53 26.58
C LYS A 167 -21.92 -2.24 25.87
N LEU A 168 -22.42 -3.18 25.07
CA LEU A 168 -23.72 -3.04 24.44
C LEU A 168 -24.82 -3.08 25.50
N ASP A 169 -25.65 -2.04 25.49
CA ASP A 169 -26.82 -1.91 26.35
C ASP A 169 -28.10 -1.87 25.51
N PHE A 170 -29.19 -2.31 26.13
CA PHE A 170 -30.50 -2.31 25.49
C PHE A 170 -31.01 -0.89 25.25
N ALA A 171 -31.59 -0.66 24.08
CA ALA A 171 -32.22 0.60 23.75
C ALA A 171 -33.60 0.38 23.10
N ASP A 172 -34.42 1.44 23.11
CA ASP A 172 -35.75 1.40 22.54
C ASP A 172 -35.74 1.68 21.04
N SER A 173 -36.76 1.16 20.34
CA SER A 173 -36.96 1.25 18.89
C SER A 173 -35.90 0.52 18.04
N THR A 174 -36.05 0.55 16.71
CA THR A 174 -35.17 -0.16 15.77
C THR A 174 -35.11 0.55 14.41
N ALA A 175 -33.90 0.85 13.94
CA ALA A 175 -33.61 1.56 12.69
C ALA A 175 -32.58 0.78 11.87
N THR A 176 -32.97 -0.41 11.38
CA THR A 176 -32.09 -1.33 10.64
C THR A 176 -31.53 -0.72 9.35
N GLY A 177 -32.35 0.02 8.59
CA GLY A 177 -31.91 0.66 7.34
C GLY A 177 -30.81 1.69 7.58
N GLU A 178 -30.97 2.55 8.58
CA GLU A 178 -29.98 3.56 8.95
C GLU A 178 -28.68 2.93 9.48
N ALA A 179 -28.78 1.78 10.16
CA ALA A 179 -27.62 1.04 10.65
C ALA A 179 -26.74 0.55 9.49
N ILE A 180 -27.34 0.07 8.41
CA ILE A 180 -26.61 -0.34 7.20
C ILE A 180 -25.94 0.87 6.54
N PHE A 181 -26.63 2.01 6.44
CA PHE A 181 -26.02 3.23 5.91
C PHE A 181 -24.86 3.73 6.77
N THR A 182 -24.98 3.64 8.09
CA THR A 182 -23.89 3.99 9.01
C THR A 182 -22.69 3.07 8.83
N ALA A 183 -22.92 1.76 8.66
CA ALA A 183 -21.86 0.81 8.36
C ALA A 183 -21.20 1.08 7.01
N LEU A 184 -21.98 1.40 5.96
CA LEU A 184 -21.45 1.80 4.65
C LEU A 184 -20.58 3.05 4.73
N HIS A 185 -21.04 4.06 5.46
CA HIS A 185 -20.29 5.30 5.63
C HIS A 185 -18.96 5.07 6.38
N ALA A 186 -18.95 4.18 7.37
CA ALA A 186 -17.72 3.79 8.06
C ALA A 186 -16.74 3.04 7.13
N VAL A 187 -17.25 2.18 6.26
CA VAL A 187 -16.45 1.48 5.23
C VAL A 187 -15.88 2.47 4.22
N SER A 188 -16.71 3.40 3.70
CA SER A 188 -16.29 4.37 2.69
C SER A 188 -15.24 5.34 3.24
N ALA A 189 -15.37 5.78 4.49
CA ALA A 189 -14.35 6.57 5.18
C ALA A 189 -12.99 5.85 5.26
N THR A 190 -13.00 4.53 5.41
CA THR A 190 -11.78 3.71 5.46
C THR A 190 -11.17 3.53 4.06
N ALA A 191 -12.01 3.45 3.01
CA ALA A 191 -11.57 3.31 1.62
C ALA A 191 -10.68 4.47 1.15
N ILE A 192 -10.91 5.69 1.66
CA ILE A 192 -10.13 6.90 1.32
C ILE A 192 -8.63 6.73 1.63
N THR A 193 -8.29 5.89 2.62
CA THR A 193 -6.90 5.67 3.06
C THR A 193 -6.14 4.62 2.25
N GLY A 194 -6.81 3.94 1.30
CA GLY A 194 -6.34 2.67 0.74
C GLY A 194 -5.70 2.76 -0.65
N GLY A 195 -6.37 3.26 -1.68
CA GLY A 195 -5.87 3.27 -3.07
C GLY A 195 -6.99 3.22 -4.10
N ASP A 196 -6.65 3.09 -5.38
CA ASP A 196 -7.56 3.31 -6.52
C ASP A 196 -8.74 2.32 -6.65
N THR A 197 -8.77 1.25 -5.84
CA THR A 197 -9.85 0.23 -5.87
C THR A 197 -10.52 0.12 -4.50
N PRO A 198 -11.87 0.02 -4.45
CA PRO A 198 -12.59 -0.14 -3.20
C PRO A 198 -12.13 -1.39 -2.44
N PRO A 199 -11.92 -1.31 -1.12
CA PRO A 199 -11.59 -2.48 -0.32
C PRO A 199 -12.74 -3.50 -0.35
N PRO A 200 -12.45 -4.82 -0.37
CA PRO A 200 -13.49 -5.82 -0.24
C PRO A 200 -14.13 -5.71 1.14
N ALA A 201 -15.41 -5.32 1.17
CA ALA A 201 -16.16 -5.11 2.40
C ALA A 201 -17.31 -6.12 2.56
N ARG A 202 -17.57 -6.52 3.81
CA ARG A 202 -18.71 -7.35 4.20
C ARG A 202 -19.40 -6.73 5.41
N ILE A 203 -20.72 -6.55 5.32
CA ILE A 203 -21.55 -6.13 6.44
C ILE A 203 -22.30 -7.37 6.93
N VAL A 204 -22.10 -7.72 8.19
CA VAL A 204 -22.79 -8.82 8.88
C VAL A 204 -23.83 -8.17 9.79
N LEU A 205 -25.10 -8.35 9.43
CA LEU A 205 -26.22 -7.84 10.18
C LEU A 205 -26.80 -8.94 11.06
N GLU A 206 -26.89 -8.68 12.35
CA GLU A 206 -27.51 -9.55 13.34
C GLU A 206 -28.73 -8.82 13.93
N SER A 207 -29.92 -9.30 13.58
CA SER A 207 -31.21 -8.78 14.05
C SER A 207 -32.17 -9.93 14.29
N ASP A 208 -33.04 -9.71 15.27
CA ASP A 208 -34.00 -10.70 15.75
C ASP A 208 -35.40 -10.54 15.13
N ARG A 209 -35.70 -9.39 14.53
CA ARG A 209 -36.99 -9.24 13.86
C ARG A 209 -36.95 -9.92 12.49
N PRO A 210 -37.97 -10.71 12.13
CA PRO A 210 -38.24 -10.93 10.72
C PRO A 210 -38.52 -9.54 10.15
N GLU A 211 -37.58 -9.01 9.39
CA GLU A 211 -37.85 -7.80 8.63
C GLU A 211 -38.96 -8.19 7.67
N ASN A 212 -40.18 -7.70 7.93
CA ASN A 212 -41.35 -8.02 7.13
C ASN A 212 -40.93 -7.89 5.67
N VAL A 213 -40.87 -9.02 4.95
CA VAL A 213 -40.55 -9.04 3.52
C VAL A 213 -41.40 -7.93 2.92
N PRO A 214 -40.78 -6.87 2.39
CA PRO A 214 -41.55 -5.72 2.00
C PRO A 214 -42.55 -6.18 0.96
N LEU A 215 -43.83 -5.79 1.11
CA LEU A 215 -44.80 -5.93 0.01
C LEU A 215 -44.27 -5.26 -1.26
N ASP A 216 -43.42 -4.23 -1.10
CA ASP A 216 -42.61 -3.61 -2.15
C ASP A 216 -41.11 -3.63 -1.80
N PRO A 217 -40.31 -4.47 -2.48
CA PRO A 217 -38.85 -4.57 -2.30
C PRO A 217 -38.06 -3.27 -2.58
N ASN A 218 -38.68 -2.25 -3.17
CA ASN A 218 -38.04 -0.98 -3.52
C ASN A 218 -38.36 0.16 -2.55
N ALA A 219 -39.02 -0.10 -1.42
CA ALA A 219 -39.32 0.92 -0.43
C ALA A 219 -38.02 1.58 0.10
N PRO A 220 -37.93 2.93 0.16
CA PRO A 220 -36.67 3.66 0.31
C PRO A 220 -35.95 3.50 1.67
N GLN A 221 -36.63 2.97 2.70
CA GLN A 221 -36.12 2.96 4.08
C GLN A 221 -35.85 1.56 4.66
N ARG A 222 -35.68 0.53 3.82
CA ARG A 222 -35.55 -0.87 4.29
C ARG A 222 -34.19 -1.49 4.00
N ALA A 223 -33.84 -2.52 4.76
CA ALA A 223 -32.54 -3.18 4.67
C ALA A 223 -32.19 -3.68 3.25
N PHE A 224 -33.18 -4.15 2.47
CA PHE A 224 -32.99 -4.60 1.09
C PHE A 224 -32.58 -3.47 0.14
N THR A 225 -33.18 -2.29 0.27
CA THR A 225 -32.84 -1.11 -0.53
C THR A 225 -31.46 -0.59 -0.15
N ALA A 226 -31.16 -0.53 1.16
CA ALA A 226 -29.84 -0.16 1.66
C ALA A 226 -28.75 -1.15 1.18
N ALA A 227 -29.02 -2.46 1.22
CA ALA A 227 -28.10 -3.48 0.72
C ALA A 227 -27.93 -3.47 -0.82
N ARG A 228 -28.96 -3.08 -1.57
CA ARG A 228 -28.85 -2.93 -3.03
C ARG A 228 -28.08 -1.65 -3.39
N ALA A 229 -28.31 -0.55 -2.68
CA ALA A 229 -27.53 0.67 -2.81
C ALA A 229 -26.05 0.41 -2.48
N ALA A 230 -25.77 -0.31 -1.39
CA ALA A 230 -24.44 -0.77 -1.00
C ALA A 230 -23.69 -1.56 -2.09
N LYS A 231 -24.42 -2.31 -2.92
CA LYS A 231 -23.85 -3.12 -4.00
C LYS A 231 -23.57 -2.29 -5.27
N ALA A 232 -24.28 -1.18 -5.43
CA ALA A 232 -24.16 -0.32 -6.60
C ALA A 232 -23.01 0.70 -6.48
N GLU A 233 -22.60 1.04 -5.26
CA GLU A 233 -21.34 1.73 -4.93
C GLU A 233 -20.14 0.76 -4.98
#